data_AF-A0A800CH02-F1
#
_entry.id   AF-A0A800CH02-F1
#
_cell.length_a   1.000
_cell.length_b   1.000
_cell.length_c   1.000
_cell.angle_alpha   90.00
_cell.angle_beta   90.00
_cell.angle_gamma   90.00
#
_symmetry.space_group_name_H-M   'P 1'
#
loop_
_entity.id
_entity.type
_entity.pdbx_description
1 polymer ?
#
loop_
_entity_poly.entity_id
_entity_poly.type
_entity_poly.pdbx_seq_one_letter_code
_entity_poly.pdbx_strand_id
1 'polypeptide(L)'
;MVQIRVSKHQVTLERPKAVLRAVQRFIAPEIAFKPAWRSENDDVESIRLLVERPWIARYEGNLPPELLLPRVTLTHLLAHAVRYNGKRPCLQFGKSHLTYTQVGDEIMRLARTLAEWGVAEGDRVFFVLPNSAQLVIALYAVTHLGAIAVLADPADRAEHLAAQAYQTGATYLILPEALAELAQSLAEQTGIDRILFTSEMDYGGEKKRPSAQSFNLPAEGHAGRHCWLGCRRNRFCRPRYLRRRPSSFLPDRPSSSAAARRCR
;
A
#
# COMPACT_ATOMS: atom_id res chain seq x y z
N MET A 1 17.79 -19.50 -18.06
CA MET A 1 17.30 -18.48 -19.02
C MET A 1 15.94 -18.01 -18.54
N VAL A 2 15.83 -16.80 -17.97
CA VAL A 2 14.55 -16.27 -17.47
C VAL A 2 13.77 -15.69 -18.66
N GLN A 3 12.64 -16.31 -19.01
CA GLN A 3 11.73 -15.76 -20.02
C GLN A 3 10.65 -14.91 -19.34
N ILE A 4 10.75 -13.60 -19.52
CA ILE A 4 9.73 -12.65 -19.06
C ILE A 4 8.61 -12.63 -20.10
N ARG A 5 7.38 -12.98 -19.71
CA ARG A 5 6.20 -12.92 -20.60
C ARG A 5 5.75 -11.46 -20.76
N VAL A 6 5.40 -11.08 -21.99
CA VAL A 6 5.01 -9.71 -22.34
C VAL A 6 3.51 -9.50 -22.05
N SER A 7 3.17 -8.35 -21.44
CA SER A 7 1.79 -7.85 -21.38
C SER A 7 1.27 -7.57 -22.80
N LYS A 8 -0.02 -7.84 -23.04
CA LYS A 8 -0.70 -7.61 -24.32
C LYS A 8 -0.79 -6.13 -24.70
N HIS A 9 -0.53 -5.23 -23.75
CA HIS A 9 -0.61 -3.78 -23.93
C HIS A 9 0.82 -3.25 -24.05
N GLN A 10 1.22 -2.94 -25.29
CA GLN A 10 2.55 -2.47 -25.65
C GLN A 10 2.83 -1.08 -25.04
N VAL A 11 3.28 -1.03 -23.78
CA VAL A 11 3.99 0.14 -23.26
C VAL A 11 5.37 0.19 -23.93
N THR A 12 5.85 1.40 -24.24
CA THR A 12 7.15 1.72 -24.86
C THR A 12 8.35 1.35 -23.97
N LEU A 13 8.40 0.14 -23.46
CA LEU A 13 9.61 -0.50 -22.96
C LEU A 13 10.06 -1.47 -24.05
N GLU A 14 11.02 -0.99 -24.85
CA GLU A 14 12.06 -1.74 -25.55
C GLU A 14 11.72 -3.12 -26.13
N ARG A 15 11.98 -3.29 -27.44
CA ARG A 15 12.02 -4.60 -28.12
C ARG A 15 12.57 -5.66 -27.15
N PRO A 16 11.86 -6.77 -26.83
CA PRO A 16 12.29 -7.72 -25.79
C PRO A 16 13.73 -8.22 -25.96
N LYS A 17 14.20 -8.30 -27.21
CA LYS A 17 15.59 -8.62 -27.54
C LYS A 17 16.59 -7.56 -27.05
N ALA A 18 16.25 -6.28 -27.03
CA ALA A 18 17.07 -5.19 -26.48
C ALA A 18 17.18 -5.29 -24.96
N VAL A 19 16.06 -5.47 -24.25
CA VAL A 19 16.05 -5.70 -22.80
C VAL A 19 16.87 -6.94 -22.46
N LEU A 20 16.63 -8.06 -23.15
CA LEU A 20 17.39 -9.29 -22.93
C LEU A 20 18.89 -9.11 -23.21
N ARG A 21 19.27 -8.35 -24.23
CA ARG A 21 20.68 -8.01 -24.49
C ARG A 21 21.26 -7.10 -23.41
N ALA A 22 20.50 -6.14 -22.89
CA ALA A 22 20.94 -5.25 -21.81
C ALA A 22 21.14 -6.04 -20.51
N VAL A 23 20.19 -6.92 -20.17
CA VAL A 23 20.30 -7.86 -19.05
C VAL A 23 21.49 -8.81 -19.23
N GLN A 24 21.68 -9.36 -20.43
CA GLN A 24 22.83 -10.21 -20.74
C GLN A 24 24.15 -9.45 -20.59
N ARG A 25 24.26 -8.22 -21.08
CA ARG A 25 25.45 -7.35 -20.87
C ARG A 25 25.65 -7.00 -19.40
N PHE A 26 24.58 -6.85 -18.64
CA PHE A 26 24.66 -6.54 -17.21
C PHE A 26 25.15 -7.73 -16.38
N ILE A 27 24.72 -8.95 -16.73
CA ILE A 27 25.05 -10.20 -16.02
C ILE A 27 26.31 -10.87 -16.57
N ALA A 28 26.76 -10.51 -17.80
CA ALA A 28 27.90 -11.15 -18.45
C ALA A 28 29.18 -10.99 -17.60
N PRO A 29 29.93 -12.09 -17.38
CA PRO A 29 31.15 -12.09 -16.57
C PRO A 29 32.32 -11.34 -17.23
N GLU A 30 32.21 -10.99 -18.52
CA GLU A 30 33.29 -10.43 -19.33
C GLU A 30 33.54 -8.93 -19.12
N ILE A 31 32.70 -8.23 -18.35
CA ILE A 31 32.98 -6.84 -17.97
C ILE A 31 33.96 -6.87 -16.83
N ALA A 32 35.24 -6.75 -17.21
CA ALA A 32 36.40 -6.63 -16.35
C ALA A 32 36.05 -5.90 -15.05
N PHE A 33 36.08 -6.65 -13.96
CA PHE A 33 36.21 -6.14 -12.62
C PHE A 33 37.38 -5.14 -12.64
N LYS A 34 37.08 -3.85 -12.70
CA LYS A 34 38.06 -2.84 -12.33
C LYS A 34 37.93 -2.77 -10.82
N PRO A 35 38.87 -3.35 -10.05
CA PRO A 35 38.90 -3.10 -8.62
C PRO A 35 38.82 -1.58 -8.46
N ALA A 36 37.82 -1.11 -7.72
CA ALA A 36 37.84 0.27 -7.27
C ALA A 36 39.20 0.45 -6.57
N TRP A 37 39.86 1.59 -6.72
CA TRP A 37 41.22 1.77 -6.18
C TRP A 37 41.36 1.57 -4.65
N ARG A 38 40.25 1.24 -3.96
CA ARG A 38 40.12 0.92 -2.54
C ARG A 38 39.93 -0.58 -2.20
N SER A 39 39.79 -1.50 -3.15
CA SER A 39 39.66 -2.94 -2.85
C SER A 39 41.03 -3.62 -2.81
N GLU A 40 41.79 -3.39 -1.75
CA GLU A 40 43.10 -4.04 -1.55
C GLU A 40 42.98 -5.48 -1.02
N ASN A 41 41.79 -5.97 -0.66
CA ASN A 41 41.59 -7.32 -0.14
C ASN A 41 40.29 -7.94 -0.69
N ASP A 42 40.34 -8.49 -1.91
CA ASP A 42 39.27 -9.36 -2.40
C ASP A 42 39.47 -10.78 -1.85
N ASP A 43 38.84 -11.07 -0.71
CA ASP A 43 38.81 -12.40 -0.13
C ASP A 43 38.11 -13.41 -1.07
N VAL A 44 38.49 -14.70 -1.01
CA VAL A 44 37.97 -15.79 -1.87
C VAL A 44 36.43 -15.88 -1.87
N GLU A 45 35.79 -15.56 -0.75
CA GLU A 45 34.33 -15.53 -0.62
C GLU A 45 33.70 -14.41 -1.46
N SER A 46 34.35 -13.25 -1.56
CA SER A 46 33.91 -12.12 -2.41
C SER A 46 33.93 -12.52 -3.89
N ILE A 47 34.99 -13.23 -4.33
CA ILE A 47 35.11 -13.74 -5.69
C ILE A 47 34.00 -14.75 -6.00
N ARG A 48 33.73 -15.68 -5.07
CA ARG A 48 32.64 -16.66 -5.19
C ARG A 48 31.28 -15.98 -5.31
N LEU A 49 30.98 -15.00 -4.44
CA LEU A 49 29.73 -14.25 -4.46
C LEU A 49 29.55 -13.47 -5.77
N LEU A 50 30.61 -12.93 -6.35
CA LEU A 50 30.56 -12.26 -7.66
C LEU A 50 30.24 -13.23 -8.80
N VAL A 51 30.70 -14.48 -8.73
CA VAL A 51 30.35 -15.52 -9.71
C VAL A 51 28.88 -15.95 -9.57
N GLU A 52 28.41 -16.17 -8.35
CA GLU A 52 27.02 -16.58 -8.09
C GLU A 52 26.01 -15.42 -8.32
N ARG A 53 26.44 -14.17 -8.07
CA ARG A 53 25.61 -12.96 -8.09
C ARG A 53 26.32 -11.82 -8.84
N PRO A 54 26.42 -11.89 -10.18
CA PRO A 54 27.21 -10.96 -11.00
C PRO A 54 26.82 -9.48 -10.87
N TRP A 55 25.57 -9.21 -10.46
CA TRP A 55 25.07 -7.85 -10.24
C TRP A 55 25.71 -7.14 -9.04
N ILE A 56 26.34 -7.86 -8.11
CA ILE A 56 27.05 -7.28 -6.95
C ILE A 56 28.21 -6.40 -7.42
N ALA A 57 28.87 -6.74 -8.53
CA ALA A 57 29.94 -5.93 -9.12
C ALA A 57 29.50 -4.51 -9.52
N ARG A 58 28.18 -4.25 -9.57
CA ARG A 58 27.59 -2.96 -9.93
C ARG A 58 27.08 -2.19 -8.73
N TYR A 59 27.10 -2.78 -7.54
CA TYR A 59 26.79 -2.04 -6.32
C TYR A 59 27.89 -1.03 -6.04
N GLU A 60 27.55 0.03 -5.31
CA GLU A 60 28.56 0.99 -4.85
C GLU A 60 29.60 0.25 -4.00
N GLY A 61 30.88 0.58 -4.15
CA GLY A 61 31.98 -0.19 -3.54
C GLY A 61 31.99 -0.25 -2.01
N ASN A 62 31.14 0.54 -1.34
CA ASN A 62 30.97 0.52 0.12
C ASN A 62 29.76 -0.32 0.56
N LEU A 63 28.99 -0.89 -0.36
CA LEU A 63 27.84 -1.71 -0.03
C LEU A 63 28.28 -3.16 0.14
N PRO A 64 27.98 -3.80 1.28
CA PRO A 64 28.36 -5.19 1.48
C PRO A 64 27.64 -6.07 0.46
N PRO A 65 28.29 -7.15 -0.02
CA PRO A 65 27.69 -8.09 -0.99
C PRO A 65 26.46 -8.81 -0.41
N GLU A 66 26.39 -8.91 0.92
CA GLU A 66 25.25 -9.43 1.66
C GLU A 66 24.70 -8.36 2.61
N LEU A 67 23.39 -8.13 2.51
CA LEU A 67 22.66 -7.25 3.42
C LEU A 67 21.99 -8.11 4.49
N LEU A 68 22.41 -7.94 5.74
CA LEU A 68 21.70 -8.51 6.89
C LEU A 68 20.44 -7.68 7.14
N LEU A 69 19.32 -8.16 6.63
CA LEU A 69 18.03 -7.54 6.85
C LEU A 69 17.49 -7.95 8.24
N PRO A 70 17.05 -6.99 9.07
CA PRO A 70 16.47 -7.33 10.36
C PRO A 70 15.15 -8.07 10.17
N ARG A 71 14.90 -9.11 10.99
CA ARG A 71 13.64 -9.87 11.00
C ARG A 71 12.56 -9.15 11.79
N VAL A 72 12.19 -7.95 11.35
CA VAL A 72 11.15 -7.11 11.96
C VAL A 72 10.18 -6.63 10.90
N THR A 73 8.94 -6.33 11.31
CA THR A 73 7.93 -5.81 10.39
C THR A 73 8.15 -4.33 10.11
N LEU A 74 7.61 -3.87 8.98
CA LEU A 74 7.60 -2.45 8.63
C LEU A 74 6.91 -1.59 9.73
N THR A 75 5.85 -2.12 10.33
CA THR A 75 5.12 -1.46 11.42
C THR A 75 5.92 -1.38 12.71
N HIS A 76 6.79 -2.36 12.98
CA HIS A 76 7.73 -2.32 14.10
C HIS A 76 8.79 -1.23 13.89
N LEU A 77 9.34 -1.11 12.67
CA LEU A 77 10.29 -0.04 12.33
C LEU A 77 9.66 1.34 12.49
N LEU A 78 8.40 1.51 12.08
CA LEU A 78 7.66 2.75 12.31
C LEU A 78 7.48 3.04 13.81
N ALA A 79 7.04 2.05 14.60
CA ALA A 79 6.87 2.23 16.04
C ALA A 79 8.18 2.63 16.74
N HIS A 80 9.29 2.03 16.31
CA HIS A 80 10.64 2.41 16.75
C HIS A 80 10.95 3.87 16.37
N ALA A 81 10.72 4.27 15.12
CA ALA A 81 10.93 5.63 14.66
C ALA A 81 10.07 6.65 15.45
N VAL A 82 8.80 6.34 15.72
CA VAL A 82 7.90 7.18 16.53
C VAL A 82 8.43 7.37 17.95
N ARG A 83 8.94 6.30 18.57
CA ARG A 83 9.48 6.35 19.94
C ARG A 83 10.73 7.24 20.05
N TYR A 84 11.66 7.12 19.10
CA TYR A 84 12.96 7.81 19.20
C TYR A 84 12.98 9.19 18.52
N ASN A 85 12.13 9.41 17.51
CA ASN A 85 12.10 10.64 16.72
C ASN A 85 10.81 11.43 16.88
N GLY A 86 9.99 11.16 17.90
CA GLY A 86 8.60 11.62 18.01
C GLY A 86 8.33 13.08 17.64
N LYS A 87 9.13 14.03 18.16
CA LYS A 87 8.97 15.48 17.89
C LYS A 87 9.56 15.97 16.56
N ARG A 88 10.33 15.14 15.85
CA ARG A 88 10.96 15.50 14.58
C ARG A 88 9.91 15.51 13.46
N PRO A 89 10.05 16.37 12.44
CA PRO A 89 9.20 16.33 11.26
C PRO A 89 9.35 14.96 10.55
N CYS A 90 8.22 14.39 10.13
CA CYS A 90 8.11 13.09 9.48
C CYS A 90 7.54 13.24 8.06
N LEU A 91 6.38 13.89 7.94
CA LEU A 91 5.74 14.15 6.64
C LEU A 91 5.60 15.65 6.42
N GLN A 92 5.85 16.09 5.20
CA GLN A 92 5.55 17.43 4.74
C GLN A 92 4.55 17.34 3.59
N PHE A 93 3.42 18.04 3.73
CA PHE A 93 2.41 18.14 2.69
C PHE A 93 1.98 19.60 2.53
N GLY A 94 2.25 20.17 1.36
CA GLY A 94 2.11 21.61 1.14
C GLY A 94 2.93 22.42 2.16
N LYS A 95 2.26 23.29 2.91
CA LYS A 95 2.87 24.11 3.98
C LYS A 95 2.80 23.47 5.36
N SER A 96 2.19 22.30 5.49
CA SER A 96 2.05 21.60 6.76
C SER A 96 3.14 20.58 6.96
N HIS A 97 3.52 20.39 8.23
CA HIS A 97 4.40 19.32 8.67
C HIS A 97 3.71 18.51 9.76
N LEU A 98 3.82 17.19 9.66
CA LEU A 98 3.43 16.26 10.71
C LEU A 98 4.69 15.66 11.33
N THR A 99 4.73 15.67 12.65
CA THR A 99 5.78 15.01 13.43
C THR A 99 5.58 13.49 13.44
N TYR A 100 6.62 12.72 13.76
CA TYR A 100 6.51 11.27 13.88
C TYR A 100 5.39 10.84 14.85
N THR A 101 5.24 11.50 16.00
CA THR A 101 4.17 11.19 16.96
C THR A 101 2.78 11.43 16.35
N GLN A 102 2.57 12.55 15.65
CA GLN A 102 1.29 12.85 15.00
C GLN A 102 0.95 11.84 13.89
N VAL A 103 1.94 11.45 13.08
CA VAL A 103 1.75 10.43 12.04
C VAL A 103 1.39 9.09 12.67
N GLY A 104 2.10 8.69 13.73
CA GLY A 104 1.81 7.47 14.49
C GLY A 104 0.39 7.47 15.07
N ASP A 105 -0.04 8.57 15.67
CA ASP A 105 -1.39 8.71 16.24
C ASP A 105 -2.49 8.58 15.18
N GLU A 106 -2.32 9.22 14.01
CA GLU A 106 -3.29 9.13 12.91
C GLU A 106 -3.32 7.73 12.28
N ILE A 107 -2.17 7.07 12.15
CA ILE A 107 -2.09 5.68 11.69
C ILE A 107 -2.87 4.76 12.64
N MET A 108 -2.66 4.88 13.95
CA MET A 108 -3.36 4.06 14.94
C MET A 108 -4.87 4.35 14.98
N ARG A 109 -5.26 5.62 14.79
CA ARG A 109 -6.66 6.04 14.71
C ARG A 109 -7.36 5.42 13.50
N LEU A 110 -6.73 5.48 12.34
CA LEU A 110 -7.27 4.90 11.11
C LEU A 110 -7.29 3.37 11.19
N ALA A 111 -6.22 2.73 11.68
CA ALA A 111 -6.17 1.28 11.86
C ALA A 111 -7.31 0.78 12.75
N ARG A 112 -7.58 1.46 13.88
CA ARG A 112 -8.73 1.12 14.74
C ARG A 112 -10.06 1.23 13.99
N THR A 113 -10.24 2.30 13.23
CA THR A 113 -11.48 2.53 12.45
C THR A 113 -11.68 1.44 11.40
N LEU A 114 -10.63 1.07 10.68
CA LEU A 114 -10.65 0.00 9.68
C LEU A 114 -10.93 -1.37 10.32
N ALA A 115 -10.35 -1.65 11.49
CA ALA A 115 -10.65 -2.88 12.24
C ALA A 115 -12.12 -2.93 12.69
N GLU A 116 -12.70 -1.81 13.13
CA GLU A 116 -14.14 -1.71 13.46
C GLU A 116 -15.04 -1.87 12.22
N TRP A 117 -14.52 -1.58 11.03
CA TRP A 117 -15.17 -1.86 9.74
C TRP A 117 -15.00 -3.31 9.27
N GLY A 118 -14.28 -4.12 10.05
CA GLY A 118 -14.08 -5.54 9.80
C GLY A 118 -12.87 -5.87 8.92
N VAL A 119 -11.99 -4.90 8.63
CA VAL A 119 -10.73 -5.17 7.93
C VAL A 119 -9.87 -6.08 8.81
N ALA A 120 -9.45 -7.21 8.25
CA ALA A 120 -8.65 -8.22 8.92
C ALA A 120 -7.37 -8.54 8.14
N GLU A 121 -6.52 -9.38 8.72
CA GLU A 121 -5.30 -9.87 8.09
C GLU A 121 -5.60 -10.54 6.74
N GLY A 122 -4.83 -10.18 5.72
CA GLY A 122 -4.97 -10.70 4.36
C GLY A 122 -6.08 -10.05 3.52
N ASP A 123 -6.94 -9.20 4.10
CA ASP A 123 -7.90 -8.41 3.33
C ASP A 123 -7.17 -7.41 2.43
N ARG A 124 -7.77 -7.11 1.28
CA ARG A 124 -7.19 -6.18 0.29
C ARG A 124 -7.96 -4.88 0.29
N VAL A 125 -7.22 -3.81 0.49
CA VAL A 125 -7.74 -2.44 0.52
C VAL A 125 -7.18 -1.71 -0.71
N PHE A 126 -8.07 -1.34 -1.62
CA PHE A 126 -7.73 -0.64 -2.86
C PHE A 126 -7.62 0.86 -2.61
N PHE A 127 -6.53 1.47 -3.07
CA PHE A 127 -6.22 2.87 -2.83
C PHE A 127 -6.22 3.57 -4.17
N VAL A 128 -7.04 4.61 -4.28
CA VAL A 128 -6.98 5.58 -5.39
C VAL A 128 -6.69 6.93 -4.78
N LEU A 129 -5.47 7.08 -4.24
CA LEU A 129 -5.04 8.29 -3.53
C LEU A 129 -3.85 8.93 -4.25
N PRO A 130 -3.82 10.27 -4.37
CA PRO A 130 -2.64 10.96 -4.87
C PRO A 130 -1.51 10.89 -3.84
N ASN A 131 -0.30 11.31 -4.24
CA ASN A 131 0.86 11.47 -3.36
C ASN A 131 0.56 12.51 -2.27
N SER A 132 0.04 12.04 -1.15
CA SER A 132 -0.56 12.83 -0.08
C SER A 132 -0.20 12.24 1.29
N ALA A 133 -0.41 13.01 2.36
CA ALA A 133 -0.20 12.51 3.71
C ALA A 133 -1.12 11.32 4.03
N GLN A 134 -2.35 11.36 3.50
CA GLN A 134 -3.38 10.34 3.64
C GLN A 134 -2.93 9.00 3.06
N LEU A 135 -2.26 9.00 1.90
CA LEU A 135 -1.70 7.78 1.30
C LEU A 135 -0.73 7.07 2.25
N VAL A 136 0.21 7.82 2.85
CA VAL A 136 1.18 7.26 3.80
C VAL A 136 0.47 6.74 5.05
N ILE A 137 -0.43 7.54 5.64
CA ILE A 137 -1.17 7.17 6.85
C ILE A 137 -2.01 5.90 6.60
N ALA A 138 -2.74 5.85 5.49
CA ALA A 138 -3.56 4.71 5.11
C ALA A 138 -2.73 3.46 4.85
N LEU A 139 -1.60 3.58 4.16
CA LEU A 139 -0.71 2.45 3.86
C LEU A 139 -0.23 1.79 5.14
N TYR A 140 0.27 2.58 6.09
CA TYR A 140 0.73 2.05 7.37
C TYR A 140 -0.41 1.57 8.26
N ALA A 141 -1.58 2.19 8.21
CA ALA A 141 -2.75 1.72 8.97
C ALA A 141 -3.24 0.35 8.49
N VAL A 142 -3.33 0.14 7.18
CA VAL A 142 -3.70 -1.15 6.56
C VAL A 142 -2.63 -2.20 6.86
N THR A 143 -1.35 -1.86 6.67
CA THR A 143 -0.23 -2.77 6.99
C THR A 143 -0.19 -3.12 8.48
N HIS A 144 -0.57 -2.20 9.37
CA HIS A 144 -0.67 -2.45 10.81
C HIS A 144 -1.70 -3.53 11.17
N LEU A 145 -2.78 -3.63 10.39
CA LEU A 145 -3.79 -4.68 10.54
C LEU A 145 -3.40 -6.01 9.89
N GLY A 146 -2.23 -6.09 9.24
CA GLY A 146 -1.85 -7.25 8.43
C GLY A 146 -2.64 -7.36 7.12
N ALA A 147 -3.38 -6.30 6.75
CA ALA A 147 -4.08 -6.21 5.48
C ALA A 147 -3.12 -5.76 4.36
N ILE A 148 -3.55 -5.95 3.12
CA ILE A 148 -2.78 -5.71 1.90
C ILE A 148 -3.27 -4.41 1.27
N ALA A 149 -2.39 -3.41 1.19
CA ALA A 149 -2.66 -2.20 0.43
C ALA A 149 -2.39 -2.43 -1.06
N VAL A 150 -3.40 -2.14 -1.90
CA VAL A 150 -3.29 -2.18 -3.37
C VAL A 150 -3.30 -0.74 -3.87
N LEU A 151 -2.15 -0.24 -4.30
CA LEU A 151 -1.99 1.14 -4.74
C LEU A 151 -2.27 1.26 -6.24
N ALA A 152 -3.26 2.08 -6.59
CA ALA A 152 -3.55 2.44 -7.97
C ALA A 152 -3.33 3.94 -8.20
N ASP A 153 -2.93 4.27 -9.43
CA ASP A 153 -2.70 5.66 -9.82
C ASP A 153 -4.05 6.38 -10.05
N PRO A 154 -4.36 7.46 -9.31
CA PRO A 154 -5.58 8.23 -9.53
C PRO A 154 -5.70 8.83 -10.94
N ALA A 155 -4.58 8.99 -11.66
CA ALA A 155 -4.58 9.49 -13.03
C ALA A 155 -4.87 8.41 -14.08
N ASP A 156 -4.99 7.14 -13.69
CA ASP A 156 -5.35 6.06 -14.60
C ASP A 156 -6.84 6.14 -15.00
N ARG A 157 -7.16 5.52 -16.14
CA ARG A 157 -8.52 5.49 -16.66
C ARG A 157 -9.42 4.67 -15.74
N ALA A 158 -10.67 5.11 -15.59
CA ALA A 158 -11.66 4.43 -14.76
C ALA A 158 -11.82 2.94 -15.11
N GLU A 159 -11.76 2.59 -16.41
CA GLU A 159 -11.88 1.19 -16.85
C GLU A 159 -10.70 0.33 -16.38
N HIS A 160 -9.49 0.90 -16.34
CA HIS A 160 -8.30 0.21 -15.84
C HIS A 160 -8.35 0.05 -14.33
N LEU A 161 -8.79 1.09 -13.61
CA LEU A 161 -8.97 1.02 -12.16
C LEU A 161 -10.00 -0.05 -11.77
N ALA A 162 -11.12 -0.15 -12.50
CA ALA A 162 -12.12 -1.18 -12.32
C ALA A 162 -11.54 -2.58 -12.56
N ALA A 163 -10.79 -2.76 -13.66
CA ALA A 163 -10.13 -4.03 -13.95
C ALA A 163 -9.12 -4.44 -12.87
N GLN A 164 -8.32 -3.50 -12.37
CA GLN A 164 -7.35 -3.74 -11.28
C GLN A 164 -8.05 -4.10 -9.97
N ALA A 165 -9.07 -3.34 -9.58
CA ALA A 165 -9.86 -3.61 -8.38
C ALA A 165 -10.54 -4.99 -8.45
N TYR A 166 -11.08 -5.36 -9.61
CA TYR A 166 -11.65 -6.69 -9.86
C TYR A 166 -10.61 -7.81 -9.76
N GLN A 167 -9.47 -7.66 -10.45
CA GLN A 167 -8.41 -8.68 -10.49
C GLN A 167 -7.78 -8.90 -9.11
N THR A 168 -7.65 -7.83 -8.32
CA THR A 168 -7.12 -7.92 -6.97
C THR A 168 -8.15 -8.50 -6.01
N GLY A 169 -9.45 -8.41 -6.29
CA GLY A 169 -10.50 -8.88 -5.40
C GLY A 169 -10.53 -8.06 -4.11
N ALA A 170 -10.30 -6.75 -4.22
CA ALA A 170 -10.40 -5.83 -3.10
C ALA A 170 -11.86 -5.60 -2.71
N THR A 171 -12.12 -5.58 -1.41
CA THR A 171 -13.46 -5.38 -0.83
C THR A 171 -13.61 -4.00 -0.16
N TYR A 172 -12.48 -3.34 0.07
CA TYR A 172 -12.38 -2.00 0.66
C TYR A 172 -11.74 -1.03 -0.33
N LEU A 173 -12.21 0.21 -0.33
CA LEU A 173 -11.69 1.29 -1.17
C LEU A 173 -11.40 2.53 -0.33
N ILE A 174 -10.24 3.16 -0.56
CA ILE A 174 -9.88 4.47 0.01
C ILE A 174 -9.56 5.43 -1.14
N LEU A 175 -10.24 6.56 -1.20
CA LEU A 175 -10.07 7.58 -2.24
C LEU A 175 -10.47 8.99 -1.77
N PRO A 176 -10.07 10.07 -2.46
CA PRO A 176 -10.52 11.42 -2.17
C PRO A 176 -12.02 11.59 -2.44
N GLU A 177 -12.67 12.43 -1.63
CA GLU A 177 -14.07 12.84 -1.85
C GLU A 177 -14.29 13.47 -3.24
N ALA A 178 -13.27 14.14 -3.79
CA ALA A 178 -13.30 14.70 -5.15
C ALA A 178 -13.51 13.63 -6.25
N LEU A 179 -13.22 12.36 -5.97
CA LEU A 179 -13.39 11.24 -6.90
C LEU A 179 -14.62 10.37 -6.55
N ALA A 180 -15.64 10.95 -5.90
CA ALA A 180 -16.84 10.21 -5.47
C ALA A 180 -17.56 9.47 -6.61
N GLU A 181 -17.63 10.06 -7.81
CA GLU A 181 -18.25 9.42 -8.99
C GLU A 181 -17.51 8.14 -9.41
N LEU A 182 -16.17 8.16 -9.36
CA LEU A 182 -15.35 6.99 -9.62
C LEU A 182 -15.59 5.89 -8.58
N ALA A 183 -15.72 6.25 -7.30
CA ALA A 183 -16.04 5.30 -6.24
C ALA A 183 -17.34 4.55 -6.51
N GLN A 184 -18.37 5.26 -6.97
CA GLN A 184 -19.65 4.63 -7.31
C GLN A 184 -19.51 3.67 -8.49
N SER A 185 -18.84 4.09 -9.56
CA SER A 185 -18.56 3.24 -10.73
C SER A 185 -17.79 1.97 -10.35
N LEU A 186 -16.77 2.10 -9.50
CA LEU A 186 -15.99 0.96 -9.01
C LEU A 186 -16.84 0.02 -8.14
N ALA A 187 -17.70 0.55 -7.27
CA ALA A 187 -18.56 -0.28 -6.42
C ALA A 187 -19.60 -1.07 -7.22
N GLU A 188 -20.11 -0.51 -8.33
CA GLU A 188 -21.07 -1.18 -9.22
C GLU A 188 -20.43 -2.28 -10.06
N GLN A 189 -19.16 -2.11 -10.45
CA GLN A 189 -18.45 -3.02 -11.37
C GLN A 189 -17.58 -4.06 -10.66
N THR A 190 -17.39 -3.96 -9.34
CA THR A 190 -16.45 -4.79 -8.58
C THR A 190 -17.05 -5.30 -7.26
N GLY A 191 -16.25 -6.03 -6.47
CA GLY A 191 -16.65 -6.53 -5.15
C GLY A 191 -16.40 -5.55 -4.00
N ILE A 192 -16.25 -4.25 -4.28
CA ILE A 192 -16.00 -3.23 -3.26
C ILE A 192 -17.31 -2.94 -2.51
N ASP A 193 -17.35 -3.32 -1.23
CA ASP A 193 -18.52 -3.15 -0.36
C ASP A 193 -18.40 -1.94 0.57
N ARG A 194 -17.17 -1.47 0.80
CA ARG A 194 -16.85 -0.46 1.83
C ARG A 194 -15.93 0.60 1.25
N ILE A 195 -16.35 1.86 1.32
CA ILE A 195 -15.63 3.00 0.77
C ILE A 195 -15.33 3.99 1.89
N LEU A 196 -14.07 4.39 2.01
CA LEU A 196 -13.61 5.44 2.90
C LEU A 196 -13.15 6.64 2.07
N PHE A 197 -13.77 7.80 2.32
CA PHE A 197 -13.39 9.04 1.67
C PHE A 197 -12.36 9.82 2.49
N THR A 198 -11.37 10.38 1.80
CA THR A 198 -10.40 11.31 2.38
C THR A 198 -10.66 12.73 1.87
N SER A 199 -10.35 13.76 2.66
CA SER A 199 -10.38 15.14 2.17
C SER A 199 -8.95 15.67 1.99
N GLU A 200 -8.67 16.29 0.83
CA GLU A 200 -7.35 16.88 0.56
C GLU A 200 -6.99 18.00 1.55
N MET A 201 -8.01 18.58 2.19
CA MET A 201 -7.89 19.68 3.15
C MET A 201 -7.37 19.23 4.53
N ASP A 202 -7.39 17.94 4.84
CA ASP A 202 -7.10 17.42 6.19
C ASP A 202 -5.71 17.78 6.68
N TYR A 203 -4.77 17.91 5.74
CA TYR A 203 -3.36 18.23 6.00
C TYR A 203 -2.85 19.42 5.18
N GLY A 204 -3.73 20.12 4.44
CA GLY A 204 -3.38 21.23 3.54
C GLY A 204 -2.93 22.54 4.22
N GLY A 205 -3.04 22.63 5.55
CA GLY A 205 -2.52 23.77 6.33
C GLY A 205 -3.47 24.96 6.47
N GLU A 206 -4.60 24.95 5.77
CA GLU A 206 -5.68 25.91 6.00
C GLU A 206 -6.54 25.47 7.19
N LYS A 207 -6.40 26.17 8.32
CA LYS A 207 -7.29 25.98 9.48
C LYS A 207 -8.73 26.31 9.06
N LYS A 208 -9.58 25.30 8.82
CA LYS A 208 -11.04 25.54 8.70
C LYS A 208 -11.59 26.01 10.05
N ARG A 209 -12.23 27.18 10.07
CA ARG A 209 -13.39 27.41 10.97
C ARG A 209 -14.44 26.37 10.58
N PRO A 210 -15.16 25.74 11.53
CA PRO A 210 -16.11 24.69 11.20
C PRO A 210 -17.23 25.29 10.33
N SER A 211 -17.16 25.09 9.02
CA SER A 211 -18.22 25.47 8.10
C SER A 211 -19.28 24.37 8.15
N ALA A 212 -20.39 24.67 8.82
CA ALA A 212 -21.63 23.92 8.73
C ALA A 212 -22.14 24.00 7.29
N GLN A 213 -21.69 23.11 6.42
CA GLN A 213 -22.30 22.86 5.12
C GLN A 213 -22.53 21.37 4.99
N SER A 214 -23.65 20.95 5.57
CA SER A 214 -24.36 19.73 5.25
C SER A 214 -24.82 19.80 3.80
N PHE A 215 -24.21 19.01 2.93
CA PHE A 215 -24.73 18.77 1.59
C PHE A 215 -25.93 17.81 1.73
N ASN A 216 -27.14 18.31 1.46
CA ASN A 216 -28.35 17.49 1.41
C ASN A 216 -28.30 16.61 0.16
N LEU A 217 -28.24 15.29 0.36
CA LEU A 217 -28.55 14.31 -0.67
C LEU A 217 -30.00 13.83 -0.50
N PRO A 218 -30.67 13.43 -1.60
CA PRO A 218 -32.07 13.07 -1.59
C PRO A 218 -32.34 11.88 -0.67
N ALA A 219 -33.51 11.92 -0.02
CA ALA A 219 -33.86 11.15 1.16
C ALA A 219 -34.17 9.65 0.92
N GLU A 220 -33.85 9.09 -0.25
CA GLU A 220 -34.30 7.74 -0.60
C GLU A 220 -33.15 6.86 -1.09
N GLY A 221 -32.78 5.90 -0.23
CA GLY A 221 -32.07 4.69 -0.63
C GLY A 221 -30.55 4.78 -0.72
N HIS A 222 -29.90 3.91 0.05
CA HIS A 222 -28.55 3.36 -0.17
C HIS A 222 -27.33 3.99 0.55
N ALA A 223 -26.61 3.08 1.20
CA ALA A 223 -25.23 3.11 1.71
C ALA A 223 -24.87 4.25 2.69
N GLY A 224 -24.85 3.88 3.97
CA GLY A 224 -24.44 4.73 5.08
C GLY A 224 -23.05 5.33 4.89
N ARG A 225 -23.01 6.65 4.78
CA ARG A 225 -21.82 7.48 4.80
C ARG A 225 -21.25 7.50 6.22
N HIS A 226 -19.95 7.27 6.35
CA HIS A 226 -19.19 7.67 7.52
C HIS A 226 -18.11 8.66 7.06
N CYS A 227 -18.44 9.94 7.20
CA CYS A 227 -17.54 11.06 6.93
C CYS A 227 -16.43 11.08 7.99
N TRP A 228 -15.16 11.04 7.56
CA TRP A 228 -14.01 11.17 8.44
C TRP A 228 -13.58 12.63 8.53
N LEU A 229 -14.08 13.33 9.57
CA LEU A 229 -13.37 14.30 10.43
C LEU A 229 -14.40 15.19 11.16
N GLY A 230 -14.43 15.11 12.50
CA GLY A 230 -15.04 16.17 13.33
C GLY A 230 -15.96 15.79 14.48
N CYS A 231 -16.26 14.51 14.76
CA CYS A 231 -17.15 14.19 15.90
C CYS A 231 -16.40 14.19 17.24
N ARG A 232 -16.04 15.38 17.74
CA ARG A 232 -15.79 15.58 19.17
C ARG A 232 -17.17 15.75 19.84
N ARG A 233 -17.57 14.77 20.64
CA ARG A 233 -18.84 14.67 21.43
C ARG A 233 -20.06 14.16 20.64
N ASN A 234 -20.29 12.85 20.64
CA ASN A 234 -21.37 12.27 21.45
C ASN A 234 -21.34 10.73 21.44
N ARG A 235 -21.58 10.15 22.62
CA ARG A 235 -21.94 8.74 22.76
C ARG A 235 -23.27 8.55 22.02
N PHE A 236 -23.32 7.77 20.94
CA PHE A 236 -24.49 7.19 20.25
C PHE A 236 -24.28 7.11 18.72
N CYS A 237 -23.26 6.36 18.29
CA CYS A 237 -23.21 5.83 16.92
C CYS A 237 -22.97 4.32 17.04
N ARG A 238 -24.04 3.53 17.14
CA ARG A 238 -23.97 2.08 16.90
C ARG A 238 -24.47 1.81 15.48
N PRO A 239 -23.62 1.36 14.53
CA PRO A 239 -24.11 0.90 13.24
C PRO A 239 -24.74 -0.49 13.42
N ARG A 240 -26.02 -0.62 13.07
CA ARG A 240 -26.68 -1.91 12.86
C ARG A 240 -26.33 -2.37 11.46
N TYR A 241 -25.48 -3.39 11.33
CA TYR A 241 -24.99 -3.86 10.04
C TYR A 241 -26.05 -4.70 9.32
N LEU A 242 -26.48 -4.26 8.14
CA LEU A 242 -27.19 -5.10 7.17
C LEU A 242 -26.14 -5.80 6.30
N ARG A 243 -25.95 -7.10 6.56
CA ARG A 243 -25.14 -7.99 5.73
C ARG A 243 -25.94 -8.31 4.47
N ARG A 244 -25.59 -7.74 3.31
CA ARG A 244 -25.97 -8.35 2.02
C ARG A 244 -24.83 -9.28 1.62
N ARG A 245 -25.04 -10.59 1.82
CA ARG A 245 -24.28 -11.60 1.08
C ARG A 245 -24.95 -11.73 -0.29
N PRO A 246 -24.29 -11.46 -1.41
CA PRO A 246 -24.63 -12.17 -2.63
C PRO A 246 -24.19 -13.63 -2.43
N SER A 247 -25.17 -14.54 -2.46
CA SER A 247 -24.87 -15.96 -2.70
C SER A 247 -24.17 -16.07 -4.04
N SER A 248 -23.17 -16.96 -4.12
CA SER A 248 -22.38 -17.30 -5.32
C SER A 248 -21.47 -16.20 -5.87
N PHE A 249 -20.23 -16.10 -5.35
CA PHE A 249 -19.07 -15.71 -6.19
C PHE A 249 -17.75 -16.04 -5.48
N LEU A 250 -17.42 -17.34 -5.39
CA LEU A 250 -16.05 -17.84 -5.16
C LEU A 250 -16.00 -19.26 -5.74
N PRO A 251 -15.02 -19.62 -6.58
CA PRO A 251 -14.78 -21.03 -6.92
C PRO A 251 -14.31 -21.77 -5.66
N ASP A 252 -14.84 -22.97 -5.46
CA ASP A 252 -14.64 -23.83 -4.29
C ASP A 252 -13.15 -23.95 -3.91
N ARG A 253 -12.82 -23.60 -2.66
CA ARG A 253 -11.57 -24.03 -2.03
C ARG A 253 -11.76 -25.46 -1.53
N PRO A 254 -10.85 -26.41 -1.84
CA PRO A 254 -10.87 -27.71 -1.17
C PRO A 254 -10.53 -27.50 0.32
N SER A 255 -11.42 -27.97 1.19
CA SER A 255 -11.28 -27.97 2.64
C SER A 255 -10.12 -28.88 3.07
N SER A 256 -9.03 -28.30 3.58
CA SER A 256 -8.01 -29.06 4.32
C SER A 256 -8.41 -29.16 5.79
N SER A 257 -9.25 -30.15 6.12
CA SER A 257 -9.42 -30.63 7.49
C SER A 257 -8.77 -32.01 7.62
N ALA A 258 -7.58 -32.08 8.23
CA ALA A 258 -7.12 -33.26 8.96
C ALA A 258 -5.82 -32.98 9.74
N ALA A 259 -5.92 -33.12 11.07
CA ALA A 259 -4.88 -33.52 12.04
C ALA A 259 -3.65 -32.57 12.19
N ALA A 260 -3.11 -32.29 13.39
CA ALA A 260 -3.00 -33.14 14.56
C ALA A 260 -2.66 -32.32 15.83
N ARG A 261 -3.33 -32.69 16.92
CA ARG A 261 -2.83 -32.97 18.29
C ARG A 261 -2.50 -31.81 19.25
N ARG A 262 -3.22 -31.89 20.37
CA ARG A 262 -2.98 -31.31 21.69
C ARG A 262 -1.61 -31.73 22.22
N CYS A 263 -0.88 -30.81 22.82
CA CYS A 263 0.08 -31.11 23.88
C CYS A 263 -0.52 -30.65 25.21
N ARG A 264 -0.47 -31.55 26.19
CA ARG A 264 -0.58 -31.26 27.62
C ARG A 264 0.67 -30.54 28.09
#